data_AF-A0A816MBN0-F1
#
_entry.id   AF-A0A816MBN0-F1
#
_cell.length_a   1.000
_cell.length_b   1.000
_cell.length_c   1.000
_cell.angle_alpha   90.00
_cell.angle_beta   90.00
_cell.angle_gamma   90.00
#
_symmetry.space_group_name_H-M   'P 1'
#
loop_
_entity.id
_entity.type
_entity.pdbx_description
1 polymer ?
#
loop_
_entity_poly.entity_id
_entity_poly.type
_entity_poly.pdbx_seq_one_letter_code
_entity_poly.pdbx_strand_id
1 'polypeptide(L)' 'NIPANAKWTQNGVTVAGGHGRGDATNQFWRPLGLFVDDDQTVVIAD' A
#
# COMPACT_ATOMS: atom_id res chain seq x y z
N ASN A 1 -18.37 5.03 -9.21
CA ASN A 1 -17.66 5.55 -10.40
C ASN A 1 -16.41 6.27 -9.96
N ILE A 2 -15.24 5.62 -10.03
CA ILE A 2 -13.94 6.30 -9.91
C ILE A 2 -13.61 6.84 -11.31
N PRO A 3 -13.37 8.16 -11.49
CA PRO A 3 -13.03 8.70 -12.79
C PRO A 3 -11.70 8.12 -13.29
N ALA A 4 -11.58 7.89 -14.60
CA ALA A 4 -10.38 7.31 -15.22
C ALA A 4 -9.11 8.15 -15.00
N ASN A 5 -9.28 9.43 -14.68
CA ASN A 5 -8.21 10.38 -14.39
C ASN A 5 -8.15 10.80 -12.90
N ALA A 6 -8.78 10.04 -12.01
CA ALA A 6 -8.71 10.27 -10.58
C ALA A 6 -7.24 10.31 -10.16
N LYS A 7 -6.73 11.50 -9.85
CA LYS A 7 -5.42 11.66 -9.23
C LYS A 7 -5.61 11.52 -7.73
N TRP A 8 -4.77 10.69 -7.13
CA TRP A 8 -4.62 10.68 -5.69
C TRP A 8 -4.30 12.11 -5.21
N THR A 9 -5.05 12.57 -4.22
CA THR A 9 -4.76 13.82 -3.51
C THR A 9 -4.06 13.45 -2.21
N GLN A 10 -2.99 14.15 -1.85
CA GLN A 10 -2.10 13.81 -0.73
C GLN A 10 -2.72 14.05 0.65
N ASN A 11 -3.82 13.36 0.92
CA ASN A 11 -4.49 13.34 2.23
C ASN A 11 -4.17 12.05 3.02
N GLY A 12 -3.25 11.22 2.52
CA GLY A 12 -2.80 9.99 3.17
C GLY A 12 -1.36 10.09 3.69
N VAL A 13 -1.00 9.19 4.60
CA VAL A 13 0.37 9.03 5.11
C VAL A 13 1.02 7.79 4.53
N THR A 14 2.32 7.87 4.22
CA THR A 14 3.09 6.68 3.85
C THR A 14 3.37 5.85 5.10
N VAL A 15 2.77 4.67 5.20
CA VAL A 15 2.95 3.75 6.35
C VAL A 15 4.11 2.79 6.11
N ALA A 16 4.20 2.21 4.91
CA ALA A 16 5.29 1.34 4.50
C ALA A 16 5.85 1.82 3.15
N GLY A 17 7.11 2.23 3.13
CA GLY A 17 7.75 2.88 1.99
C GLY A 17 8.77 3.96 2.40
N GLY A 18 9.66 4.34 1.47
CA GLY A 18 10.66 5.39 1.69
C GLY A 18 11.88 5.00 2.53
N HIS A 19 11.90 3.80 3.14
CA HIS A 19 12.96 3.31 4.03
C HIS A 19 13.81 2.17 3.42
N GLY A 20 13.69 1.94 2.11
CA GLY A 20 14.36 0.84 1.44
C GLY A 20 13.73 -0.53 1.71
N ARG A 21 14.44 -1.56 1.27
CA ARG A 21 14.02 -2.96 1.24
C ARG A 21 14.35 -3.66 2.58
N GLY A 22 13.37 -4.26 3.28
CA GLY A 22 13.60 -4.95 4.57
C GLY A 22 12.33 -5.42 5.31
N ASP A 23 12.50 -5.98 6.51
CA ASP A 23 11.46 -6.69 7.27
C ASP A 23 10.82 -5.84 8.41
N ALA A 24 11.15 -4.55 8.47
CA ALA A 24 10.53 -3.64 9.44
C ALA A 24 9.08 -3.32 9.06
N THR A 25 8.26 -2.91 10.04
CA THR A 25 6.82 -2.61 9.83
C THR A 25 6.53 -1.48 8.85
N ASN A 26 7.54 -0.70 8.47
CA ASN A 26 7.46 0.40 7.51
C ASN A 26 8.27 0.14 6.22
N GLN A 27 8.69 -1.10 5.99
CA GLN A 27 9.45 -1.54 4.83
C GLN A 27 8.70 -2.65 4.08
N PHE A 28 9.09 -2.86 2.82
CA PHE A 28 8.73 -4.05 2.07
C PHE A 28 9.99 -4.65 1.45
N TRP A 29 10.07 -5.98 1.38
CA TRP A 29 11.13 -6.71 0.72
C TRP A 29 10.86 -6.94 -0.77
N ARG A 30 9.82 -7.69 -1.13
CA ARG A 30 9.53 -8.07 -2.52
C ARG A 30 8.04 -8.33 -2.74
N PRO A 31 7.17 -7.33 -2.56
CA PRO A 31 5.73 -7.54 -2.60
C PRO A 31 5.26 -8.01 -3.97
N LEU A 32 4.60 -9.16 -4.00
CA LEU A 32 4.14 -9.83 -5.22
C LEU A 32 2.62 -9.80 -5.41
N GLY A 33 1.87 -9.41 -4.38
CA GLY A 33 0.41 -9.35 -4.44
C GLY A 33 -0.18 -8.42 -3.39
N LEU A 34 -1.39 -7.93 -3.69
CA LEU A 34 -2.25 -7.28 -2.71
C LEU A 34 -3.64 -7.89 -2.74
N PHE A 35 -4.28 -7.90 -1.56
CA PHE A 35 -5.68 -8.23 -1.39
C PHE A 35 -6.35 -7.19 -0.48
N VAL A 36 -7.61 -6.90 -0.74
CA VAL A 36 -8.46 -6.07 0.12
C VAL A 36 -9.63 -6.93 0.55
N ASP A 37 -9.81 -7.10 1.86
CA ASP A 37 -10.92 -7.88 2.41
C ASP A 37 -12.20 -7.02 2.58
N ASP A 38 -13.27 -7.68 3.02
CA ASP A 38 -14.58 -7.05 3.22
C ASP A 38 -14.57 -5.98 4.34
N ASP A 39 -13.61 -6.06 5.26
CA ASP A 39 -13.38 -5.09 6.34
C ASP A 39 -12.49 -3.91 5.89
N GLN A 40 -12.15 -3.84 4.60
CA GLN A 40 -11.25 -2.85 4.00
C GLN A 40 -9.81 -2.92 4.52
N THR A 41 -9.40 -4.07 5.05
CA THR A 41 -8.00 -4.33 5.40
C THR A 41 -7.21 -4.60 4.13
N VAL A 42 -6.07 -3.93 3.99
CA VAL A 42 -5.13 -4.20 2.91
C VAL A 42 -4.08 -5.18 3.39
N VAL A 43 -4.01 -6.34 2.74
CA VAL A 43 -3.00 -7.37 2.98
C VAL A 43 -2.02 -7.36 1.80
N ILE A 44 -0.72 -7.31 2.12
CA ILE A 44 0.37 -7.33 1.14
C ILE A 44 1.13 -8.65 1.30
N ALA A 45 1.33 -9.38 0.20
CA ALA A 45 2.20 -10.56 0.17
C ALA A 45 3.62 -10.11 -0.17
N ASP A 46 4.39 -9.77 0.87
CA ASP A 46 5.77 -9.29 0.80
C ASP A 46 6.82 -10.39 0.55
#